data_AF-A0A7S1B9Q1-F1
#
_entry.id   AF-A0A7S1B9Q1-F1
#
_cell.length_a   1.000
_cell.length_b   1.000
_cell.length_c   1.000
_cell.angle_alpha   90.00
_cell.angle_beta   90.00
_cell.angle_gamma   90.00
#
_symmetry.space_group_name_H-M   'P 1'
#
loop_
_entity.id
_entity.type
_entity.pdbx_description
1 polymer ?
#
loop_
_entity_poly.entity_id
_entity_poly.type
_entity_poly.pdbx_seq_one_letter_code
_entity_poly.pdbx_strand_id
1 'polypeptide(L)'
;SISSTRANTSSSSNSSSLSLTEESSNGAPSPPTLASKKSRCITARQARSVLANAFLRNINDVMKTEKDPSNCGGLDFRRLFMGNSGDCGSQKLACLLLYFEACGSILEDTEDDDRVITFERIRYLPSRMDSLVKDMRGEKGKHSCGRFIGDGVHLHSGPMESPPRPAGAFVNFANPNFGYGKCIPSATQEEIMQMCCPEFNVGMLFIGKMGDDEVVNVCSVRRFCQYSGFLDSFMCKGLVPHLDRAASLETVMTMDACTYSHFSKKMIQRDICKAYHCFREYALDSLGLTAESSIPHQQYPIISTGKWGCGVFGGRPAHKLVQQACAANLAGVDLQFSTFHNDDGCSKVLAALQSRRLKADDVLPLLYNGTDYEHFFANIVGDEKKIRVSVYPPDH
;
A
#
# COMPACT_ATOMS: atom_id res chain seq x y z
N SER A 1 60.05 19.20 -32.00
CA SER A 1 61.25 19.21 -31.16
C SER A 1 61.15 20.32 -30.13
N ILE A 2 60.97 19.94 -28.85
CA ILE A 2 61.45 20.62 -27.61
C ILE A 2 60.86 22.04 -27.32
N SER A 3 60.33 22.43 -26.15
CA SER A 3 60.44 21.94 -24.76
C SER A 3 59.25 22.37 -23.88
N SER A 4 58.92 21.46 -22.96
CA SER A 4 58.40 21.59 -21.60
C SER A 4 58.45 22.95 -20.86
N THR A 5 57.41 23.22 -20.07
CA THR A 5 57.55 23.56 -18.64
C THR A 5 56.32 23.09 -17.85
N ARG A 6 56.55 22.29 -16.80
CA ARG A 6 55.56 21.81 -15.81
C ARG A 6 55.36 22.88 -14.73
N ALA A 7 54.13 23.07 -14.28
CA ALA A 7 53.82 23.54 -12.93
C ALA A 7 52.68 22.68 -12.35
N ASN A 8 52.98 22.03 -11.22
CA ASN A 8 52.07 21.25 -10.41
C ASN A 8 51.17 22.17 -9.58
N THR A 9 49.86 21.94 -9.57
CA THR A 9 49.02 22.18 -8.40
C THR A 9 47.94 21.10 -8.32
N SER A 10 47.95 20.41 -7.19
CA SER A 10 47.09 19.31 -6.78
C SER A 10 45.68 19.77 -6.40
N SER A 11 44.65 19.07 -6.90
CA SER A 11 43.36 18.97 -6.22
C SER A 11 42.80 17.56 -6.39
N SER A 12 42.64 16.89 -5.26
CA SER A 12 42.19 15.52 -5.08
C SER A 12 40.75 15.30 -5.55
N SER A 13 40.58 14.52 -6.62
CA SER A 13 39.32 13.86 -6.95
C SER A 13 39.35 12.42 -6.44
N ASN A 14 38.59 12.13 -5.38
CA ASN A 14 38.33 10.77 -4.93
C ASN A 14 37.40 10.08 -5.95
N SER A 15 37.98 9.48 -6.99
CA SER A 15 37.34 8.45 -7.80
C SER A 15 37.54 7.11 -7.10
N SER A 16 36.52 6.61 -6.39
CA SER A 16 36.53 5.22 -5.94
C SER A 16 36.21 4.32 -7.15
N SER A 17 37.27 3.92 -7.85
CA SER A 17 37.28 2.89 -8.88
C SER A 17 36.91 1.54 -8.25
N LEU A 18 35.83 0.92 -8.74
CA LEU A 18 35.58 -0.51 -8.54
C LEU A 18 36.65 -1.29 -9.32
N SER A 19 37.61 -1.88 -8.59
CA SER A 19 38.59 -2.81 -9.13
C SER A 19 37.89 -4.14 -9.46
N LEU A 20 37.70 -4.41 -10.74
CA LEU A 20 37.34 -5.73 -11.26
C LEU A 20 38.62 -6.51 -11.54
N THR A 21 38.98 -7.42 -10.64
CA THR A 21 39.91 -8.52 -10.92
C THR A 21 39.41 -9.78 -10.23
N GLU A 22 38.80 -10.65 -11.03
CA GLU A 22 39.15 -12.08 -11.21
C GLU A 22 37.92 -12.84 -11.72
N GLU A 23 38.13 -13.55 -12.82
CA GLU A 23 37.14 -14.37 -13.51
C GLU A 23 36.58 -15.45 -12.58
N SER A 24 35.28 -15.41 -12.36
CA SER A 24 34.49 -16.64 -12.23
C SER A 24 33.11 -16.40 -12.84
N SER A 25 32.66 -17.36 -13.62
CA SER A 25 31.36 -17.44 -14.29
C SER A 25 30.20 -17.61 -13.30
N ASN A 26 30.02 -16.66 -12.38
CA ASN A 26 28.90 -16.62 -11.46
C ASN A 26 28.15 -15.31 -11.66
N GLY A 27 26.87 -15.45 -12.01
CA GLY A 27 25.95 -14.33 -12.19
C GLY A 27 25.96 -13.39 -10.98
N ALA A 28 25.59 -12.13 -11.22
CA ALA A 28 25.48 -11.12 -10.19
C ALA A 28 24.78 -11.69 -8.93
N PRO A 29 25.34 -11.48 -7.72
CA PRO A 29 24.76 -12.05 -6.51
C PRO A 29 23.32 -11.58 -6.35
N SER A 30 22.42 -12.52 -6.01
CA SER A 30 21.01 -12.20 -5.73
C SER A 30 20.92 -11.11 -4.67
N PRO A 31 20.02 -10.12 -4.83
CA PRO A 31 19.84 -9.10 -3.81
C PRO A 31 19.41 -9.77 -2.50
N PRO A 32 20.00 -9.41 -1.34
CA PRO A 32 19.64 -10.07 -0.09
C PRO A 32 18.17 -9.81 0.23
N THR A 33 17.48 -10.78 0.83
CA THR A 33 16.09 -10.61 1.30
C THR A 33 16.01 -9.40 2.22
N LEU A 34 14.98 -8.56 2.00
CA LEU A 34 14.69 -7.46 2.90
C LEU A 34 14.16 -8.03 4.20
N ALA A 35 15.06 -8.12 5.18
CA ALA A 35 14.73 -8.51 6.54
C ALA A 35 13.80 -7.47 7.19
N SER A 36 13.08 -7.91 8.20
CA SER A 36 12.18 -7.06 8.98
C SER A 36 12.90 -5.85 9.60
N LYS A 37 12.22 -4.70 9.63
CA LYS A 37 12.73 -3.39 10.07
C LYS A 37 13.92 -2.87 9.25
N LYS A 38 13.96 -3.18 7.96
CA LYS A 38 14.93 -2.61 7.03
C LYS A 38 14.21 -1.93 5.88
N SER A 39 14.80 -0.83 5.44
CA SER A 39 14.47 -0.20 4.18
C SER A 39 15.45 -0.63 3.10
N ARG A 40 14.99 -0.62 1.86
CA ARG A 40 15.82 -0.70 0.66
C ARG A 40 15.45 0.44 -0.26
N CYS A 41 16.45 1.21 -0.64
CA CYS A 41 16.31 2.30 -1.59
C CYS A 41 16.83 1.85 -2.96
N ILE A 42 16.10 2.19 -4.01
CA ILE A 42 16.56 2.10 -5.39
C ILE A 42 16.18 3.40 -6.10
N THR A 43 16.90 3.78 -7.15
CA THR A 43 16.48 4.92 -7.98
C THR A 43 15.44 4.50 -9.01
N ALA A 44 14.65 5.44 -9.54
CA ALA A 44 13.73 5.17 -10.63
C ALA A 44 14.45 4.63 -11.88
N ARG A 45 15.68 5.12 -12.16
CA ARG A 45 16.55 4.58 -13.22
C ARG A 45 16.87 3.10 -12.99
N GLN A 46 17.20 2.70 -11.75
CA GLN A 46 17.44 1.30 -11.41
C GLN A 46 16.16 0.46 -11.54
N ALA A 47 15.02 0.97 -11.08
CA ALA A 47 13.73 0.30 -11.20
C ALA A 47 13.38 0.04 -12.67
N ARG A 48 13.59 1.02 -13.56
CA ARG A 48 13.45 0.88 -15.01
C ARG A 48 14.31 -0.21 -15.59
N SER A 49 15.59 -0.25 -15.25
CA SER A 49 16.53 -1.29 -15.72
C SER A 49 16.10 -2.70 -15.28
N VAL A 50 15.67 -2.84 -14.02
CA VAL A 50 15.15 -4.11 -13.49
C VAL A 50 13.87 -4.52 -14.23
N LEU A 51 12.90 -3.63 -14.39
CA LEU A 51 11.64 -3.94 -15.05
C LEU A 51 11.83 -4.27 -16.54
N ALA A 52 12.77 -3.62 -17.22
CA ALA A 52 13.13 -3.95 -18.59
C ALA A 52 13.69 -5.39 -18.69
N ASN A 53 14.55 -5.79 -17.75
CA ASN A 53 15.03 -7.17 -17.68
C ASN A 53 13.91 -8.17 -17.34
N ALA A 54 12.96 -7.81 -16.48
CA ALA A 54 11.78 -8.63 -16.21
C ALA A 54 10.92 -8.84 -17.47
N PHE A 55 10.71 -7.76 -18.23
CA PHE A 55 9.99 -7.78 -19.51
C PHE A 55 10.67 -8.66 -20.56
N LEU A 56 11.99 -8.53 -20.67
CA LEU A 56 12.83 -9.36 -21.54
C LEU A 56 13.13 -10.75 -20.99
N ARG A 57 12.47 -11.16 -19.90
CA ARG A 57 12.60 -12.52 -19.34
C ARG A 57 13.99 -12.87 -18.80
N ASN A 58 14.80 -11.88 -18.46
CA ASN A 58 16.18 -12.00 -17.98
C ASN A 58 16.31 -12.01 -16.44
N ILE A 59 15.26 -12.37 -15.72
CA ILE A 59 15.22 -12.37 -14.25
C ILE A 59 14.75 -13.73 -13.72
N ASN A 60 15.43 -14.20 -12.67
CA ASN A 60 15.05 -15.39 -11.90
C ASN A 60 14.20 -15.02 -10.67
N ASP A 61 13.28 -15.90 -10.26
CA ASP A 61 12.54 -15.73 -8.99
C ASP A 61 13.42 -16.12 -7.80
N VAL A 62 14.23 -15.17 -7.34
CA VAL A 62 15.13 -15.35 -6.19
C VAL A 62 14.41 -15.40 -4.84
N MET A 63 13.11 -15.08 -4.82
CA MET A 63 12.26 -15.09 -3.61
C MET A 63 11.32 -16.29 -3.55
N LYS A 64 11.54 -17.31 -4.38
CA LYS A 64 10.65 -18.48 -4.50
C LYS A 64 10.43 -19.20 -3.16
N THR A 65 11.48 -19.37 -2.36
CA THR A 65 11.42 -20.09 -1.06
C THR A 65 10.77 -19.28 0.05
N GLU A 66 10.65 -17.97 -0.14
CA GLU A 66 10.09 -17.03 0.84
C GLU A 66 8.61 -16.74 0.58
N LYS A 67 7.98 -17.46 -0.36
CA LYS A 67 6.60 -17.30 -0.80
C LYS A 67 5.83 -18.61 -0.61
N ASP A 68 4.51 -18.50 -0.52
CA ASP A 68 3.66 -19.70 -0.56
C ASP A 68 3.80 -20.40 -1.92
N PRO A 69 3.89 -21.75 -1.96
CA PRO A 69 4.09 -22.49 -3.21
C PRO A 69 3.05 -22.19 -4.29
N SER A 70 1.78 -21.95 -3.90
CA SER A 70 0.69 -21.61 -4.83
C SER A 70 0.83 -20.23 -5.49
N ASN A 71 1.64 -19.35 -4.90
CA ASN A 71 1.81 -17.95 -5.31
C ASN A 71 3.26 -17.63 -5.70
N CYS A 72 4.14 -18.62 -5.83
CA CYS A 72 5.49 -18.41 -6.34
C CYS A 72 5.51 -18.31 -7.88
N GLY A 73 6.39 -17.47 -8.42
CA GLY A 73 6.41 -17.13 -9.85
C GLY A 73 7.21 -15.87 -10.16
N GLY A 74 7.38 -14.99 -9.17
CA GLY A 74 8.34 -13.88 -9.23
C GLY A 74 7.92 -12.72 -10.11
N LEU A 75 8.87 -11.81 -10.31
CA LEU A 75 8.74 -10.68 -11.24
C LEU A 75 8.97 -11.19 -12.67
N ASP A 76 7.90 -11.74 -13.25
CA ASP A 76 7.94 -12.42 -14.54
C ASP A 76 6.63 -12.22 -15.30
N PHE A 77 6.71 -11.55 -16.45
CA PHE A 77 5.55 -11.18 -17.26
C PHE A 77 5.12 -12.23 -18.31
N ARG A 78 5.72 -13.43 -18.34
CA ARG A 78 5.34 -14.48 -19.33
C ARG A 78 3.87 -14.81 -19.35
N ARG A 79 3.22 -14.84 -18.18
CA ARG A 79 1.79 -15.16 -18.09
C ARG A 79 0.92 -14.11 -18.78
N LEU A 80 1.41 -12.88 -18.94
CA LEU A 80 0.75 -11.83 -19.70
C LEU A 80 0.96 -12.03 -21.21
N PHE A 81 2.14 -12.48 -21.64
CA PHE A 81 2.44 -12.75 -23.06
C PHE A 81 1.67 -13.94 -23.65
N MET A 82 1.31 -14.92 -22.82
CA MET A 82 0.72 -16.18 -23.30
C MET A 82 -0.73 -16.06 -23.79
N GLY A 83 -1.41 -14.92 -23.61
CA GLY A 83 -2.69 -14.60 -24.30
C GLY A 83 -3.90 -15.49 -23.99
N ASN A 84 -3.79 -16.46 -23.08
CA ASN A 84 -4.81 -17.51 -22.89
C ASN A 84 -6.01 -17.11 -22.01
N SER A 85 -6.17 -15.83 -21.66
CA SER A 85 -7.04 -15.40 -20.55
C SER A 85 -7.67 -14.02 -20.81
N GLY A 86 -8.31 -13.86 -21.97
CA GLY A 86 -9.02 -12.64 -22.36
C GLY A 86 -8.12 -11.40 -22.50
N ASP A 87 -8.74 -10.24 -22.62
CA ASP A 87 -8.05 -8.97 -22.90
C ASP A 87 -7.30 -8.40 -21.68
N CYS A 88 -7.54 -8.89 -20.46
CA CYS A 88 -6.86 -8.37 -19.26
C CYS A 88 -5.33 -8.43 -19.40
N GLY A 89 -4.78 -9.54 -19.91
CA GLY A 89 -3.34 -9.68 -20.13
C GLY A 89 -2.77 -8.62 -21.09
N SER A 90 -3.43 -8.38 -22.22
CA SER A 90 -3.00 -7.39 -23.22
C SER A 90 -3.12 -5.95 -22.69
N GLN A 91 -4.16 -5.65 -21.91
CA GLN A 91 -4.33 -4.35 -21.26
C GLN A 91 -3.25 -4.08 -20.20
N LYS A 92 -2.84 -5.10 -19.43
CA LYS A 92 -1.72 -4.99 -18.49
C LYS A 92 -0.38 -4.78 -19.22
N LEU A 93 -0.17 -5.46 -20.35
CA LEU A 93 1.00 -5.23 -21.21
C LEU A 93 1.02 -3.80 -21.77
N ALA A 94 -0.13 -3.25 -22.16
CA ALA A 94 -0.24 -1.87 -22.60
C ALA A 94 0.25 -0.89 -21.52
N CYS A 95 -0.13 -1.09 -20.25
CA CYS A 95 0.39 -0.29 -19.14
C CYS A 95 1.92 -0.36 -19.00
N LEU A 96 2.50 -1.56 -19.12
CA LEU A 96 3.96 -1.74 -19.04
C LEU A 96 4.69 -1.08 -20.21
N LEU A 97 4.15 -1.18 -21.42
CA LEU A 97 4.72 -0.52 -22.60
C LEU A 97 4.66 1.01 -22.47
N LEU A 98 3.54 1.55 -21.99
CA LEU A 98 3.40 2.99 -21.71
C LEU A 98 4.36 3.46 -20.62
N TYR A 99 4.63 2.65 -19.60
CA TYR A 99 5.66 2.93 -18.61
C TYR A 99 7.04 3.06 -19.25
N PHE A 100 7.46 2.09 -20.08
CA PHE A 100 8.77 2.17 -20.74
C PHE A 100 8.86 3.34 -21.72
N GLU A 101 7.80 3.59 -22.49
CA GLU A 101 7.70 4.73 -23.39
C GLU A 101 7.88 6.04 -22.61
N ALA A 102 7.07 6.27 -21.58
CA ALA A 102 7.15 7.48 -20.78
C ALA A 102 8.52 7.66 -20.09
N CYS A 103 9.12 6.56 -19.62
CA CYS A 103 10.45 6.62 -19.07
C CYS A 103 11.50 7.06 -20.09
N GLY A 104 11.42 6.63 -21.36
CA GLY A 104 12.39 6.98 -22.40
C GLY A 104 12.12 8.33 -23.06
N SER A 105 10.85 8.71 -23.25
CA SER A 105 10.49 9.92 -24.01
C SER A 105 10.17 11.14 -23.14
N ILE A 106 9.90 10.96 -21.84
CA ILE A 106 9.50 12.05 -20.93
C ILE A 106 10.47 12.20 -19.76
N LEU A 107 10.93 11.10 -19.16
CA LEU A 107 11.61 11.12 -17.86
C LEU A 107 13.13 10.86 -17.93
N GLU A 108 13.63 10.32 -19.03
CA GLU A 108 15.06 10.03 -19.20
C GLU A 108 15.89 11.32 -19.17
N ASP A 109 17.02 11.26 -18.46
CA ASP A 109 17.94 12.38 -18.27
C ASP A 109 17.32 13.61 -17.57
N THR A 110 16.24 13.37 -16.83
CA THR A 110 15.64 14.35 -15.90
C THR A 110 16.02 14.01 -14.44
N GLU A 111 15.67 14.90 -13.51
CA GLU A 111 15.83 14.64 -12.07
C GLU A 111 15.05 13.40 -11.58
N ASP A 112 14.04 12.93 -12.34
CA ASP A 112 13.29 11.72 -11.99
C ASP A 112 14.16 10.46 -11.98
N ASP A 113 15.23 10.40 -12.78
CA ASP A 113 16.12 9.25 -12.83
C ASP A 113 16.79 8.95 -11.48
N ASP A 114 17.05 10.00 -10.70
CA ASP A 114 17.66 9.93 -9.38
C ASP A 114 16.63 9.93 -8.25
N ARG A 115 15.32 10.01 -8.56
CA ARG A 115 14.26 9.85 -7.57
C ARG A 115 14.42 8.52 -6.85
N VAL A 116 14.51 8.60 -5.53
CA VAL A 116 14.66 7.43 -4.66
C VAL A 116 13.29 6.84 -4.34
N ILE A 117 13.15 5.56 -4.62
CA ILE A 117 12.02 4.71 -4.27
C ILE A 117 12.43 3.87 -3.06
N THR A 118 11.68 3.97 -1.98
CA THR A 118 12.01 3.32 -0.70
C THR A 118 11.03 2.20 -0.41
N PHE A 119 11.54 0.98 -0.27
CA PHE A 119 10.80 -0.18 0.17
C PHE A 119 11.06 -0.43 1.64
N GLU A 120 10.03 -0.35 2.47
CA GLU A 120 10.14 -0.50 3.92
C GLU A 120 9.37 -1.72 4.40
N ARG A 121 10.07 -2.75 4.86
CA ARG A 121 9.43 -3.91 5.48
C ARG A 121 9.42 -3.74 6.98
N ILE A 122 8.26 -3.43 7.54
CA ILE A 122 8.14 -3.10 8.96
C ILE A 122 7.57 -4.31 9.71
N ARG A 123 8.19 -4.67 10.84
CA ARG A 123 7.71 -5.72 11.76
C ARG A 123 7.48 -5.17 13.15
N TYR A 124 6.35 -5.54 13.74
CA TYR A 124 5.97 -5.12 15.09
C TYR A 124 6.18 -6.25 16.08
N LEU A 125 6.57 -5.88 17.29
CA LEU A 125 6.74 -6.85 18.36
C LEU A 125 5.38 -7.23 18.94
N PRO A 126 5.15 -8.51 19.31
CA PRO A 126 3.92 -8.94 19.97
C PRO A 126 3.53 -8.08 21.18
N SER A 127 4.50 -7.62 21.96
CA SER A 127 4.27 -6.72 23.10
C SER A 127 3.64 -5.38 22.71
N ARG A 128 3.90 -4.86 21.51
CA ARG A 128 3.24 -3.66 20.99
C ARG A 128 1.79 -3.95 20.60
N MET A 129 1.51 -5.13 20.04
CA MET A 129 0.14 -5.56 19.76
C MET A 129 -0.68 -5.71 21.05
N ASP A 130 -0.09 -6.32 22.08
CA ASP A 130 -0.73 -6.44 23.40
C ASP A 130 -1.00 -5.08 24.03
N SER A 131 -0.04 -4.14 23.93
CA SER A 131 -0.26 -2.76 24.38
C SER A 131 -1.41 -2.11 23.62
N LEU A 132 -1.44 -2.22 22.30
CA LEU A 132 -2.49 -1.65 21.46
C LEU A 132 -3.87 -2.20 21.85
N VAL A 133 -3.96 -3.51 22.11
CA VAL A 133 -5.22 -4.13 22.58
C VAL A 133 -5.65 -3.58 23.94
N LYS A 134 -4.72 -3.34 24.86
CA LYS A 134 -5.01 -2.71 26.15
C LYS A 134 -5.43 -1.25 25.99
N ASP A 135 -4.79 -0.52 25.08
CA ASP A 135 -5.12 0.86 24.76
C ASP A 135 -6.54 0.95 24.16
N MET A 136 -6.89 0.03 23.25
CA MET A 136 -8.25 -0.08 22.71
C MET A 136 -9.30 -0.46 23.77
N ARG A 137 -8.92 -1.12 24.87
CA ARG A 137 -9.82 -1.44 25.98
C ARG A 137 -9.93 -0.32 27.02
N GLY A 138 -9.22 0.80 26.83
CA GLY A 138 -9.20 1.90 27.79
C GLY A 138 -8.38 1.63 29.06
N GLU A 139 -7.64 0.51 29.13
CA GLU A 139 -6.97 0.04 30.36
C GLU A 139 -5.78 0.92 30.79
N LYS A 140 -5.21 1.73 29.87
CA LYS A 140 -4.06 2.60 30.15
C LYS A 140 -4.40 4.07 30.41
N GLY A 141 -5.66 4.49 30.33
CA GLY A 141 -6.13 5.83 30.71
C GLY A 141 -5.44 7.05 30.04
N LYS A 142 -4.49 6.88 29.11
CA LYS A 142 -3.61 7.97 28.62
C LYS A 142 -3.36 8.04 27.11
N HIS A 143 -3.93 7.15 26.28
CA HIS A 143 -3.64 7.13 24.84
C HIS A 143 -4.86 7.01 23.93
N SER A 144 -6.08 7.22 24.42
CA SER A 144 -7.18 7.48 23.47
C SER A 144 -6.86 8.82 22.80
N CYS A 145 -6.64 8.83 21.49
CA CYS A 145 -6.68 10.09 20.76
C CYS A 145 -8.01 10.75 21.16
N GLY A 146 -8.04 12.03 21.53
CA GLY A 146 -9.25 12.67 22.08
C GLY A 146 -10.45 12.75 21.11
N ARG A 147 -10.45 12.00 20.01
CA ARG A 147 -11.47 11.96 18.95
C ARG A 147 -12.30 10.68 19.03
N PHE A 148 -13.54 10.77 18.58
CA PHE A 148 -14.42 9.63 18.46
C PHE A 148 -14.10 8.83 17.19
N ILE A 149 -14.37 7.53 17.22
CA ILE A 149 -14.23 6.67 16.05
C ILE A 149 -15.17 7.20 14.95
N GLY A 150 -14.63 7.40 13.74
CA GLY A 150 -15.38 7.94 12.60
C GLY A 150 -15.24 9.45 12.38
N ASP A 151 -14.72 10.23 13.33
CA ASP A 151 -14.56 11.70 13.17
C ASP A 151 -13.62 12.10 12.02
N GLY A 152 -12.72 11.20 11.59
CA GLY A 152 -11.74 11.43 10.52
C GLY A 152 -11.97 10.58 9.27
N VAL A 153 -13.15 9.97 9.14
CA VAL A 153 -13.47 9.09 8.01
C VAL A 153 -14.44 9.79 7.08
N HIS A 154 -14.08 9.88 5.81
CA HIS A 154 -14.87 10.48 4.75
C HIS A 154 -15.15 9.44 3.66
N LEU A 155 -16.43 9.14 3.42
CA LEU A 155 -16.84 8.22 2.35
C LEU A 155 -16.87 8.94 1.00
N HIS A 156 -16.50 8.22 -0.06
CA HIS A 156 -16.76 8.65 -1.44
C HIS A 156 -17.00 7.44 -2.35
N SER A 157 -17.70 7.66 -3.47
CA SER A 157 -18.05 6.59 -4.42
C SER A 157 -17.01 6.37 -5.53
N GLY A 158 -16.08 7.32 -5.71
CA GLY A 158 -15.04 7.26 -6.73
C GLY A 158 -13.87 6.31 -6.40
N PRO A 159 -12.92 6.14 -7.33
CA PRO A 159 -11.72 5.33 -7.13
C PRO A 159 -10.82 5.84 -5.99
N MET A 160 -10.03 4.96 -5.38
CA MET A 160 -9.15 5.30 -4.25
C MET A 160 -8.00 6.23 -4.66
N GLU A 161 -7.54 6.08 -5.89
CA GLU A 161 -6.44 6.78 -6.54
C GLU A 161 -6.86 8.13 -7.13
N SER A 162 -8.09 8.58 -6.83
CA SER A 162 -8.55 9.94 -7.06
C SER A 162 -9.51 10.36 -5.94
N PRO A 163 -9.02 10.41 -4.68
CA PRO A 163 -9.86 10.74 -3.54
C PRO A 163 -10.24 12.24 -3.58
N PRO A 164 -11.43 12.63 -3.09
CA PRO A 164 -11.87 14.03 -3.08
C PRO A 164 -10.92 14.98 -2.33
N ARG A 165 -10.33 14.51 -1.23
CA ARG A 165 -9.23 15.24 -0.56
C ARG A 165 -7.90 14.59 -0.95
N PRO A 166 -6.87 15.38 -1.30
CA PRO A 166 -5.54 14.86 -1.56
C PRO A 166 -5.06 13.97 -0.40
N ALA A 167 -4.65 12.75 -0.73
CA ALA A 167 -4.05 11.79 0.19
C ALA A 167 -2.62 11.54 -0.28
N GLY A 168 -1.64 11.58 0.64
CA GLY A 168 -0.24 11.32 0.30
C GLY A 168 0.08 9.82 0.23
N ALA A 169 -0.88 8.96 0.59
CA ALA A 169 -0.74 7.52 0.54
C ALA A 169 -2.07 6.84 0.22
N PHE A 170 -1.98 5.66 -0.38
CA PHE A 170 -3.14 4.80 -0.58
C PHE A 170 -2.83 3.35 -0.24
N VAL A 171 -3.87 2.62 0.16
CA VAL A 171 -3.75 1.22 0.59
C VAL A 171 -3.74 0.28 -0.60
N ASN A 172 -2.73 -0.60 -0.65
CA ASN A 172 -2.75 -1.82 -1.47
C ASN A 172 -3.43 -2.94 -0.67
N PHE A 173 -4.53 -3.47 -1.21
CA PHE A 173 -5.28 -4.61 -0.67
C PHE A 173 -4.56 -5.91 -0.99
N ALA A 174 -3.44 -6.10 -0.29
CA ALA A 174 -2.43 -7.05 -0.68
C ALA A 174 -2.80 -8.51 -0.41
N ASN A 175 -2.24 -9.41 -1.22
CA ASN A 175 -1.92 -10.75 -0.79
C ASN A 175 -0.78 -10.73 0.24
N PRO A 176 -0.71 -11.68 1.19
CA PRO A 176 0.45 -11.79 2.07
C PRO A 176 1.76 -12.02 1.29
N ASN A 177 1.72 -12.68 0.13
CA ASN A 177 2.87 -12.71 -0.78
C ASN A 177 2.93 -11.38 -1.53
N PHE A 178 3.94 -10.55 -1.24
CA PHE A 178 4.09 -9.23 -1.83
C PHE A 178 3.97 -9.25 -3.37
N GLY A 179 3.12 -8.37 -3.93
CA GLY A 179 2.86 -8.31 -5.37
C GLY A 179 2.16 -9.56 -5.90
N TYR A 180 1.27 -10.16 -5.09
CA TYR A 180 0.62 -11.46 -5.32
C TYR A 180 1.59 -12.66 -5.46
N GLY A 181 2.90 -12.42 -5.33
CA GLY A 181 3.99 -13.36 -5.55
C GLY A 181 4.29 -13.72 -7.02
N LYS A 182 3.43 -13.31 -7.96
CA LYS A 182 3.54 -13.58 -9.40
C LYS A 182 2.68 -12.62 -10.23
N CYS A 183 3.13 -12.26 -11.43
CA CYS A 183 2.31 -11.49 -12.37
C CYS A 183 1.34 -12.40 -13.13
N ILE A 184 0.04 -12.14 -13.03
CA ILE A 184 -1.03 -12.91 -13.67
C ILE A 184 -2.00 -12.00 -14.45
N PRO A 185 -2.74 -12.55 -15.44
CA PRO A 185 -3.78 -11.85 -16.18
C PRO A 185 -5.08 -11.75 -15.36
N SER A 186 -4.96 -11.17 -14.17
CA SER A 186 -6.04 -10.80 -13.26
C SER A 186 -5.91 -9.30 -12.97
N ALA A 187 -7.01 -8.63 -12.65
CA ALA A 187 -7.02 -7.22 -12.33
C ALA A 187 -7.93 -6.95 -11.12
N THR A 188 -7.60 -7.54 -9.98
CA THR A 188 -8.11 -7.02 -8.70
C THR A 188 -7.32 -5.77 -8.31
N GLN A 189 -7.62 -5.17 -7.14
CA GLN A 189 -7.03 -3.88 -6.77
C GLN A 189 -5.49 -3.92 -6.71
N GLU A 190 -4.89 -4.95 -6.09
CA GLU A 190 -3.43 -5.09 -6.04
C GLU A 190 -2.85 -5.21 -7.46
N GLU A 191 -3.42 -6.05 -8.31
CA GLU A 191 -2.91 -6.26 -9.66
C GLU A 191 -3.08 -5.06 -10.61
N ILE A 192 -4.12 -4.25 -10.42
CA ILE A 192 -4.30 -2.99 -11.14
C ILE A 192 -3.22 -2.01 -10.74
N MET A 193 -2.99 -1.86 -9.43
CA MET A 193 -1.94 -1.01 -8.89
C MET A 193 -0.56 -1.44 -9.37
N GLN A 194 -0.27 -2.74 -9.40
CA GLN A 194 0.99 -3.27 -9.93
C GLN A 194 1.27 -2.76 -11.34
N MET A 195 0.25 -2.57 -12.18
CA MET A 195 0.45 -2.09 -13.55
C MET A 195 0.36 -0.57 -13.68
N CYS A 196 -0.40 0.09 -12.82
CA CYS A 196 -0.48 1.55 -12.83
C CYS A 196 0.75 2.19 -12.18
N CYS A 197 1.40 1.51 -11.24
CA CYS A 197 2.63 1.94 -10.56
C CYS A 197 3.72 0.85 -10.69
N PRO A 198 4.29 0.60 -11.90
CA PRO A 198 5.13 -0.58 -12.17
C PRO A 198 6.37 -0.72 -11.28
N GLU A 199 6.92 0.41 -10.82
CA GLU A 199 8.08 0.48 -9.93
C GLU A 199 7.89 -0.34 -8.64
N PHE A 200 6.65 -0.42 -8.14
CA PHE A 200 6.27 -1.24 -6.99
C PHE A 200 6.71 -2.71 -7.14
N ASN A 201 6.65 -3.25 -8.36
CA ASN A 201 6.92 -4.68 -8.59
C ASN A 201 8.38 -5.06 -8.35
N VAL A 202 9.31 -4.10 -8.34
CA VAL A 202 10.73 -4.38 -8.07
C VAL A 202 10.92 -5.00 -6.68
N GLY A 203 10.04 -4.68 -5.72
CA GLY A 203 10.02 -5.30 -4.39
C GLY A 203 9.89 -6.82 -4.41
N MET A 204 9.30 -7.41 -5.46
CA MET A 204 9.13 -8.87 -5.60
C MET A 204 10.46 -9.65 -5.70
N LEU A 205 11.58 -8.94 -5.93
CA LEU A 205 12.94 -9.51 -5.96
C LEU A 205 13.58 -9.66 -4.58
N PHE A 206 13.02 -9.03 -3.55
CA PHE A 206 13.62 -9.05 -2.21
C PHE A 206 12.59 -9.03 -1.06
N ILE A 207 11.31 -9.01 -1.36
CA ILE A 207 10.22 -9.09 -0.38
C ILE A 207 9.41 -10.37 -0.64
N GLY A 208 9.34 -11.22 0.38
CA GLY A 208 8.60 -12.48 0.36
C GLY A 208 7.20 -12.32 0.96
N LYS A 209 6.73 -13.38 1.61
CA LYS A 209 5.49 -13.39 2.36
C LYS A 209 5.59 -12.54 3.62
N MET A 210 4.61 -11.67 3.84
CA MET A 210 4.40 -10.90 5.06
C MET A 210 3.81 -11.79 6.17
N GLY A 211 4.37 -11.70 7.37
CA GLY A 211 3.76 -12.26 8.58
C GLY A 211 2.57 -11.43 9.05
N ASP A 212 1.77 -11.95 9.99
CA ASP A 212 0.66 -11.20 10.61
C ASP A 212 1.12 -9.90 11.30
N ASP A 213 2.36 -9.89 11.77
CA ASP A 213 3.06 -8.77 12.42
C ASP A 213 3.84 -7.87 11.45
N GLU A 214 3.67 -8.04 10.14
CA GLU A 214 4.43 -7.29 9.12
C GLU A 214 3.54 -6.50 8.14
N VAL A 215 4.05 -5.36 7.69
CA VAL A 215 3.51 -4.54 6.59
C VAL A 215 4.65 -4.09 5.69
N VAL A 216 4.33 -3.66 4.48
CA VAL A 216 5.31 -3.07 3.56
C VAL A 216 4.83 -1.72 3.07
N ASN A 217 5.63 -0.68 3.22
CA ASN A 217 5.36 0.62 2.60
C ASN A 217 6.32 0.79 1.42
N VAL A 218 5.81 1.24 0.27
CA VAL A 218 6.63 1.60 -0.89
C VAL A 218 6.43 3.07 -1.17
N CYS A 219 7.41 3.87 -0.80
CA CYS A 219 7.35 5.33 -0.83
C CYS A 219 7.91 5.87 -2.16
N SER A 220 7.41 7.03 -2.56
CA SER A 220 7.88 7.78 -3.73
C SER A 220 7.74 7.02 -5.05
N VAL A 221 6.70 6.19 -5.19
CA VAL A 221 6.39 5.54 -6.48
C VAL A 221 5.54 6.46 -7.33
N ARG A 222 5.69 6.36 -8.65
CA ARG A 222 4.91 7.13 -9.61
C ARG A 222 3.80 6.29 -10.22
N ARG A 223 2.61 6.87 -10.34
CA ARG A 223 1.53 6.33 -11.17
C ARG A 223 1.75 6.76 -12.63
N PHE A 224 1.79 5.80 -13.55
CA PHE A 224 2.04 6.03 -14.97
C PHE A 224 0.77 5.97 -15.80
N CYS A 225 -0.18 5.10 -15.46
CA CYS A 225 -1.34 4.82 -16.30
C CYS A 225 -2.67 5.19 -15.63
N GLN A 226 -3.58 5.72 -16.45
CA GLN A 226 -5.00 5.74 -16.17
C GLN A 226 -5.61 4.39 -16.58
N TYR A 227 -6.70 4.01 -15.91
CA TYR A 227 -7.40 2.78 -16.21
C TYR A 227 -8.91 2.93 -15.98
N SER A 228 -9.68 1.97 -16.47
CA SER A 228 -11.06 1.75 -16.09
C SER A 228 -11.34 0.26 -15.91
N GLY A 229 -12.46 -0.06 -15.26
CA GLY A 229 -12.90 -1.43 -15.09
C GLY A 229 -12.12 -2.19 -14.02
N PHE A 230 -12.55 -3.43 -13.79
CA PHE A 230 -12.08 -4.32 -12.73
C PHE A 230 -12.22 -5.78 -13.20
N LEU A 231 -11.32 -6.66 -12.77
CA LEU A 231 -11.23 -8.05 -13.26
C LEU A 231 -11.18 -8.08 -14.81
N ASP A 232 -12.09 -8.82 -15.44
CA ASP A 232 -12.12 -9.04 -16.88
C ASP A 232 -12.45 -7.77 -17.68
N SER A 233 -12.98 -6.74 -17.03
CA SER A 233 -13.29 -5.44 -17.66
C SER A 233 -12.14 -4.42 -17.58
N PHE A 234 -11.00 -4.80 -16.98
CA PHE A 234 -9.86 -3.91 -16.84
C PHE A 234 -9.34 -3.44 -18.21
N MET A 235 -9.16 -2.13 -18.34
CA MET A 235 -8.71 -1.50 -19.58
C MET A 235 -7.74 -0.37 -19.27
N CYS A 236 -6.60 -0.38 -19.97
CA CYS A 236 -5.64 0.71 -19.96
C CYS A 236 -6.25 1.93 -20.70
N LYS A 237 -6.17 3.11 -20.10
CA LYS A 237 -6.72 4.35 -20.65
C LYS A 237 -5.66 5.33 -21.15
N GLY A 238 -4.39 4.95 -21.10
CA GLY A 238 -3.26 5.80 -21.49
C GLY A 238 -2.49 6.32 -20.28
N LEU A 239 -1.54 7.22 -20.55
CA LEU A 239 -0.70 7.84 -19.53
C LEU A 239 -1.50 8.80 -18.65
N VAL A 240 -1.10 8.92 -17.39
CA VAL A 240 -1.59 10.03 -16.56
C VAL A 240 -1.12 11.37 -17.15
N PRO A 241 -1.98 12.41 -17.18
CA PRO A 241 -1.57 13.75 -17.56
C PRO A 241 -0.49 14.30 -16.63
N HIS A 242 0.42 15.13 -17.16
CA HIS A 242 1.46 15.84 -16.39
C HIS A 242 2.37 14.92 -15.55
N LEU A 243 2.77 13.80 -16.15
CA LEU A 243 3.63 12.78 -15.53
C LEU A 243 4.96 13.34 -15.00
N ASP A 244 5.44 14.44 -15.57
CA ASP A 244 6.67 15.15 -15.21
C ASP A 244 6.61 15.85 -13.84
N ARG A 245 5.42 16.02 -13.24
CA ARG A 245 5.27 16.73 -11.97
C ARG A 245 5.56 15.83 -10.77
N ALA A 246 6.27 16.37 -9.76
CA ALA A 246 6.52 15.68 -8.49
C ALA A 246 5.23 15.38 -7.69
N ALA A 247 4.13 16.11 -7.95
CA ALA A 247 2.85 15.94 -7.27
C ALA A 247 2.14 14.59 -7.55
N SER A 248 2.69 13.74 -8.42
CA SER A 248 2.16 12.39 -8.69
C SER A 248 2.97 11.27 -8.04
N LEU A 249 3.79 11.60 -7.03
CA LEU A 249 4.46 10.61 -6.20
C LEU A 249 3.55 10.22 -5.03
N GLU A 250 3.40 8.92 -4.83
CA GLU A 250 2.50 8.36 -3.83
C GLU A 250 3.24 7.34 -2.96
N THR A 251 2.75 7.16 -1.73
CA THR A 251 3.15 6.04 -0.88
C THR A 251 2.11 4.92 -0.98
N VAL A 252 2.56 3.74 -1.38
CA VAL A 252 1.76 2.51 -1.43
C VAL A 252 1.86 1.78 -0.10
N MET A 253 0.75 1.71 0.62
CA MET A 253 0.64 1.08 1.93
C MET A 253 0.15 -0.36 1.79
N THR A 254 1.06 -1.33 1.84
CA THR A 254 0.79 -2.75 1.55
C THR A 254 0.47 -3.51 2.83
N MET A 255 -0.79 -3.92 2.95
CA MET A 255 -1.28 -4.73 4.06
C MET A 255 -2.28 -5.79 3.60
N ASP A 256 -2.11 -7.02 4.08
CA ASP A 256 -2.97 -8.14 3.76
C ASP A 256 -4.08 -8.32 4.81
N ALA A 257 -5.31 -8.60 4.39
CA ALA A 257 -6.44 -8.83 5.29
C ALA A 257 -6.58 -10.32 5.64
N CYS A 258 -7.27 -10.63 6.75
CA CYS A 258 -7.69 -12.00 6.99
C CYS A 258 -8.63 -12.51 5.90
N THR A 259 -8.62 -13.83 5.69
CA THR A 259 -9.40 -14.49 4.63
C THR A 259 -10.49 -15.41 5.17
N TYR A 260 -10.60 -15.54 6.49
CA TYR A 260 -11.53 -16.44 7.15
C TYR A 260 -11.90 -15.92 8.54
N SER A 261 -13.01 -16.42 9.10
CA SER A 261 -13.45 -16.12 10.46
C SER A 261 -13.44 -14.63 10.80
N HIS A 262 -13.88 -13.80 9.85
CA HIS A 262 -13.81 -12.33 9.90
C HIS A 262 -14.38 -11.75 11.20
N PHE A 263 -15.43 -12.36 11.76
CA PHE A 263 -16.14 -11.92 12.98
C PHE A 263 -15.56 -12.50 14.29
N SER A 264 -14.53 -13.34 14.22
CA SER A 264 -13.88 -13.84 15.43
C SER A 264 -13.02 -12.74 16.08
N LYS A 265 -13.00 -12.70 17.41
CA LYS A 265 -12.19 -11.72 18.17
C LYS A 265 -10.73 -11.70 17.73
N LYS A 266 -10.16 -12.88 17.48
CA LYS A 266 -8.78 -13.05 17.00
C LYS A 266 -8.55 -12.34 15.67
N MET A 267 -9.41 -12.55 14.67
CA MET A 267 -9.20 -11.96 13.35
C MET A 267 -9.54 -10.48 13.31
N ILE A 268 -10.54 -10.03 14.09
CA ILE A 268 -10.82 -8.60 14.31
C ILE A 268 -9.58 -7.90 14.87
N GLN A 269 -8.98 -8.45 15.95
CA GLN A 269 -7.75 -7.90 16.53
C GLN A 269 -6.61 -7.88 15.52
N ARG A 270 -6.39 -8.99 14.83
CA ARG A 270 -5.33 -9.13 13.84
C ARG A 270 -5.42 -8.04 12.77
N ASP A 271 -6.59 -7.82 12.20
CA ASP A 271 -6.76 -6.84 11.12
C ASP A 271 -6.70 -5.39 11.61
N ILE A 272 -7.26 -5.09 12.79
CA ILE A 272 -7.10 -3.76 13.41
C ILE A 272 -5.61 -3.48 13.67
N CYS A 273 -4.88 -4.43 14.25
CA CYS A 273 -3.45 -4.29 14.49
C CYS A 273 -2.67 -4.09 13.19
N LYS A 274 -2.95 -4.91 12.16
CA LYS A 274 -2.32 -4.81 10.84
C LYS A 274 -2.51 -3.40 10.23
N ALA A 275 -3.75 -2.92 10.21
CA ALA A 275 -4.07 -1.59 9.68
C ALA A 275 -3.45 -0.47 10.52
N TYR A 276 -3.57 -0.56 11.85
CA TYR A 276 -2.99 0.43 12.77
C TYR A 276 -1.50 0.61 12.51
N HIS A 277 -0.79 -0.51 12.40
CA HIS A 277 0.63 -0.54 12.16
C HIS A 277 1.01 0.14 10.84
N CYS A 278 0.34 -0.24 9.75
CA CYS A 278 0.54 0.40 8.46
C CYS A 278 0.32 1.92 8.54
N PHE A 279 -0.81 2.34 9.11
CA PHE A 279 -1.21 3.75 9.25
C PHE A 279 -0.28 4.55 10.15
N ARG A 280 0.19 3.95 11.24
CA ARG A 280 1.01 4.62 12.24
C ARG A 280 2.39 4.96 11.70
N GLU A 281 3.03 4.06 10.97
CA GLU A 281 4.36 4.35 10.41
C GLU A 281 4.28 5.44 9.35
N TYR A 282 3.25 5.43 8.50
CA TYR A 282 3.01 6.53 7.56
C TYR A 282 2.78 7.86 8.29
N ALA A 283 2.01 7.85 9.40
CA ALA A 283 1.78 9.06 10.18
C ALA A 283 3.06 9.63 10.78
N LEU A 284 3.95 8.77 11.26
CA LEU A 284 5.24 9.16 11.81
C LEU A 284 6.17 9.71 10.73
N ASP A 285 6.31 8.99 9.61
CA ASP A 285 7.17 9.38 8.49
C ASP A 285 6.73 10.72 7.88
N SER A 286 5.44 10.86 7.53
CA SER A 286 4.90 12.08 6.91
C SER A 286 5.01 13.33 7.77
N LEU A 287 5.18 13.19 9.09
CA LEU A 287 5.34 14.30 10.03
C LEU A 287 6.77 14.44 10.57
N GLY A 288 7.70 13.58 10.15
CA GLY A 288 9.08 13.57 10.66
C GLY A 288 9.17 13.28 12.16
N LEU A 289 8.29 12.41 12.67
CA LEU A 289 8.17 12.08 14.09
C LEU A 289 8.79 10.72 14.44
N THR A 290 9.19 10.55 15.70
CA THR A 290 9.73 9.27 16.20
C THR A 290 8.63 8.36 16.73
N ALA A 291 8.91 7.06 16.87
CA ALA A 291 7.95 6.06 17.32
C ALA A 291 7.22 6.39 18.64
N GLU A 292 7.89 7.10 19.55
CA GLU A 292 7.37 7.51 20.86
C GLU A 292 6.53 8.80 20.83
N SER A 293 6.52 9.51 19.70
CA SER A 293 5.85 10.80 19.56
C SER A 293 4.33 10.66 19.53
N SER A 294 3.60 11.57 20.17
CA SER A 294 2.16 11.71 19.91
C SER A 294 1.93 12.50 18.62
N ILE A 295 0.92 12.11 17.83
CA ILE A 295 0.55 12.86 16.62
C ILE A 295 -0.32 14.05 17.01
N PRO A 296 0.04 15.29 16.65
CA PRO A 296 -0.79 16.47 16.92
C PRO A 296 -2.14 16.39 16.21
N HIS A 297 -3.24 16.62 16.94
CA HIS A 297 -4.62 16.46 16.44
C HIS A 297 -4.98 17.26 15.18
N GLN A 298 -4.24 18.32 14.85
CA GLN A 298 -4.50 19.22 13.72
C GLN A 298 -3.67 18.89 12.47
N GLN A 299 -2.81 17.88 12.52
CA GLN A 299 -1.85 17.56 11.45
C GLN A 299 -1.99 16.11 10.97
N TYR A 300 -3.18 15.53 11.10
CA TYR A 300 -3.37 14.13 10.73
C TYR A 300 -3.23 13.98 9.21
N PRO A 301 -2.28 13.15 8.75
CA PRO A 301 -2.15 12.88 7.33
C PRO A 301 -3.34 12.06 6.86
N ILE A 302 -3.62 12.16 5.56
CA ILE A 302 -4.79 11.56 4.94
C ILE A 302 -4.35 10.33 4.16
N ILE A 303 -5.01 9.20 4.44
CA ILE A 303 -4.80 7.93 3.72
C ILE A 303 -6.03 7.64 2.86
N SER A 304 -5.81 7.27 1.61
CA SER A 304 -6.86 6.72 0.76
C SER A 304 -6.97 5.20 0.93
N THR A 305 -8.16 4.71 1.23
CA THR A 305 -8.45 3.28 1.42
C THR A 305 -9.85 2.94 0.91
N GLY A 306 -10.34 1.74 1.19
CA GLY A 306 -11.68 1.32 0.84
C GLY A 306 -11.98 -0.07 1.36
N LYS A 307 -12.60 -0.90 0.52
CA LYS A 307 -13.11 -2.25 0.82
C LYS A 307 -12.01 -3.32 0.98
N TRP A 308 -11.02 -3.04 1.83
CA TRP A 308 -9.90 -3.91 2.13
C TRP A 308 -10.33 -5.30 2.60
N GLY A 309 -9.98 -6.33 1.83
CA GLY A 309 -10.30 -7.72 2.13
C GLY A 309 -11.77 -8.11 1.90
N CYS A 310 -12.56 -7.32 1.18
CA CYS A 310 -13.98 -7.60 0.94
C CYS A 310 -14.30 -8.29 -0.39
N GLY A 311 -13.34 -8.36 -1.31
CA GLY A 311 -13.50 -9.09 -2.58
C GLY A 311 -13.29 -10.59 -2.41
N VAL A 312 -12.24 -11.13 -3.04
CA VAL A 312 -11.87 -12.55 -2.98
C VAL A 312 -11.72 -13.09 -1.54
N PHE A 313 -11.37 -12.23 -0.58
CA PHE A 313 -11.20 -12.60 0.82
C PHE A 313 -12.50 -12.64 1.64
N GLY A 314 -13.64 -12.24 1.09
CA GLY A 314 -14.97 -12.47 1.67
C GLY A 314 -15.33 -11.64 2.90
N GLY A 315 -14.56 -10.59 3.24
CA GLY A 315 -14.91 -9.65 4.30
C GLY A 315 -16.13 -8.79 3.95
N ARG A 316 -16.74 -8.16 4.96
CA ARG A 316 -17.88 -7.25 4.77
C ARG A 316 -17.41 -5.78 4.81
N PRO A 317 -17.74 -4.94 3.81
CA PRO A 317 -17.27 -3.54 3.74
C PRO A 317 -17.53 -2.72 5.00
N ALA A 318 -18.76 -2.68 5.49
CA ALA A 318 -19.08 -1.93 6.70
C ALA A 318 -18.29 -2.42 7.94
N HIS A 319 -18.08 -3.73 8.07
CA HIS A 319 -17.28 -4.32 9.14
C HIS A 319 -15.80 -3.94 9.04
N LYS A 320 -15.21 -4.01 7.85
CA LYS A 320 -13.82 -3.59 7.58
C LYS A 320 -13.63 -2.09 7.71
N LEU A 321 -14.65 -1.29 7.43
CA LEU A 321 -14.64 0.15 7.69
C LEU A 321 -14.46 0.43 9.19
N VAL A 322 -15.22 -0.23 10.07
CA VAL A 322 -15.09 0.00 11.53
C VAL A 322 -13.69 -0.38 12.00
N GLN A 323 -13.14 -1.50 11.53
CA GLN A 323 -11.78 -1.92 11.88
C GLN A 323 -10.73 -0.89 11.44
N GLN A 324 -10.84 -0.38 10.21
CA GLN A 324 -9.95 0.66 9.71
C GLN A 324 -10.15 2.00 10.43
N ALA A 325 -11.38 2.36 10.81
CA ALA A 325 -11.67 3.56 11.58
C ALA A 325 -11.05 3.51 13.00
N CYS A 326 -11.10 2.34 13.66
CA CYS A 326 -10.39 2.10 14.93
C CYS A 326 -8.89 2.27 14.75
N ALA A 327 -8.31 1.61 13.74
CA ALA A 327 -6.89 1.70 13.41
C ALA A 327 -6.45 3.15 13.13
N ALA A 328 -7.23 3.88 12.32
CA ALA A 328 -6.93 5.25 11.94
C ALA A 328 -6.98 6.23 13.12
N ASN A 329 -8.01 6.10 13.97
CA ASN A 329 -8.14 6.89 15.18
C ASN A 329 -6.94 6.69 16.12
N LEU A 330 -6.51 5.44 16.34
CA LEU A 330 -5.35 5.11 17.16
C LEU A 330 -4.03 5.58 16.53
N ALA A 331 -3.90 5.46 15.21
CA ALA A 331 -2.70 5.85 14.48
C ALA A 331 -2.52 7.38 14.40
N GLY A 332 -3.62 8.14 14.44
CA GLY A 332 -3.63 9.59 14.25
C GLY A 332 -3.66 9.98 12.77
N VAL A 333 -4.52 9.33 11.98
CA VAL A 333 -4.71 9.61 10.55
C VAL A 333 -6.18 9.80 10.22
N ASP A 334 -6.45 10.51 9.12
CA ASP A 334 -7.77 10.59 8.51
C ASP A 334 -7.87 9.63 7.31
N LEU A 335 -9.07 9.15 7.01
CA LEU A 335 -9.35 8.23 5.90
C LEU A 335 -10.24 8.89 4.83
N GLN A 336 -9.81 8.81 3.58
CA GLN A 336 -10.69 8.86 2.41
C GLN A 336 -11.06 7.42 2.05
N PHE A 337 -12.28 7.01 2.37
CA PHE A 337 -12.74 5.63 2.19
C PHE A 337 -13.60 5.52 0.94
N SER A 338 -13.08 4.86 -0.07
CA SER A 338 -13.84 4.53 -1.28
C SER A 338 -14.82 3.39 -1.02
N THR A 339 -16.11 3.67 -1.21
CA THR A 339 -17.15 2.65 -1.32
C THR A 339 -17.27 2.09 -2.75
N PHE A 340 -16.56 2.67 -3.71
CA PHE A 340 -16.50 2.23 -5.11
C PHE A 340 -17.88 1.85 -5.67
N HIS A 341 -18.69 2.88 -5.96
CA HIS A 341 -20.07 2.82 -6.45
C HIS A 341 -21.13 2.15 -5.55
N ASN A 342 -20.74 1.34 -4.55
CA ASN A 342 -21.69 0.63 -3.69
C ASN A 342 -21.38 0.84 -2.20
N ASP A 343 -22.32 1.43 -1.45
CA ASP A 343 -22.13 1.75 -0.04
C ASP A 343 -21.93 0.51 0.86
N ASP A 344 -22.61 -0.61 0.59
CA ASP A 344 -22.53 -1.85 1.39
C ASP A 344 -22.67 -1.63 2.92
N GLY A 345 -23.49 -0.66 3.33
CA GLY A 345 -23.77 -0.34 4.74
C GLY A 345 -22.74 0.54 5.43
N CYS A 346 -21.69 0.99 4.72
CA CYS A 346 -20.65 1.86 5.24
C CYS A 346 -21.21 3.18 5.77
N SER A 347 -22.11 3.84 5.02
CA SER A 347 -22.72 5.11 5.41
C SER A 347 -23.50 5.02 6.73
N LYS A 348 -24.31 3.96 6.89
CA LYS A 348 -25.11 3.73 8.10
C LYS A 348 -24.23 3.50 9.32
N VAL A 349 -23.22 2.65 9.19
CA VAL A 349 -22.27 2.35 10.27
C VAL A 349 -21.47 3.59 10.65
N LEU A 350 -20.97 4.35 9.67
CA LEU A 350 -20.23 5.59 9.94
C LEU A 350 -21.10 6.64 10.64
N ALA A 351 -22.34 6.84 10.18
CA ALA A 351 -23.29 7.76 10.82
C ALA A 351 -23.61 7.33 12.27
N ALA A 352 -23.71 6.02 12.53
CA ALA A 352 -23.91 5.50 13.88
C ALA A 352 -22.69 5.78 14.79
N LEU A 353 -21.47 5.54 14.31
CA LEU A 353 -20.24 5.84 15.04
C LEU A 353 -20.15 7.33 15.42
N GLN A 354 -20.41 8.22 14.46
CA GLN A 354 -20.34 9.67 14.64
C GLN A 354 -21.45 10.20 15.56
N SER A 355 -22.70 9.76 15.37
CA SER A 355 -23.84 10.21 16.18
C SER A 355 -23.76 9.74 17.62
N ARG A 356 -23.30 8.51 17.85
CA ARG A 356 -23.15 7.93 19.19
C ARG A 356 -21.86 8.39 19.89
N ARG A 357 -20.94 9.05 19.18
CA ARG A 357 -19.65 9.52 19.69
C ARG A 357 -18.93 8.39 20.44
N LEU A 358 -18.71 7.28 19.75
CA LEU A 358 -18.07 6.10 20.34
C LEU A 358 -16.56 6.23 20.33
N LYS A 359 -15.90 5.86 21.43
CA LYS A 359 -14.44 5.71 21.51
C LYS A 359 -14.03 4.27 21.21
N ALA A 360 -12.72 4.03 21.11
CA ALA A 360 -12.19 2.69 20.79
C ALA A 360 -12.65 1.60 21.80
N ASP A 361 -12.72 1.95 23.08
CA ASP A 361 -13.19 1.10 24.18
C ASP A 361 -14.70 0.83 24.15
N ASP A 362 -15.48 1.73 23.55
CA ASP A 362 -16.89 1.49 23.25
C ASP A 362 -17.08 0.58 22.04
N VAL A 363 -16.30 0.77 20.97
CA VAL A 363 -16.48 0.06 19.69
C VAL A 363 -15.97 -1.38 19.75
N LEU A 364 -14.87 -1.64 20.45
CA LEU A 364 -14.24 -2.95 20.46
C LEU A 364 -15.16 -4.07 21.03
N PRO A 365 -15.90 -3.87 22.14
CA PRO A 365 -16.91 -4.82 22.59
C PRO A 365 -18.03 -5.06 21.57
N LEU A 366 -18.49 -4.02 20.86
CA LEU A 366 -19.54 -4.14 19.84
C LEU A 366 -19.09 -5.00 18.65
N LEU A 367 -17.84 -4.85 18.24
CA LEU A 367 -17.20 -5.73 17.25
C LEU A 367 -17.09 -7.17 17.77
N TYR A 368 -16.59 -7.37 18.99
CA TYR A 368 -16.37 -8.70 19.55
C TYR A 368 -17.63 -9.50 19.85
N ASN A 369 -18.75 -8.81 20.08
CA ASN A 369 -20.04 -9.44 20.34
C ASN A 369 -20.85 -9.64 19.05
N GLY A 370 -20.41 -9.11 17.91
CA GLY A 370 -21.02 -9.37 16.60
C GLY A 370 -20.51 -10.68 16.02
N THR A 371 -21.21 -11.79 16.29
CA THR A 371 -20.79 -13.14 15.84
C THR A 371 -20.93 -13.36 14.34
N ASP A 372 -21.72 -12.53 13.67
CA ASP A 372 -21.88 -12.45 12.22
C ASP A 372 -22.21 -11.00 11.81
N TYR A 373 -22.50 -10.79 10.52
CA TYR A 373 -22.78 -9.46 9.98
C TYR A 373 -24.02 -8.81 10.59
N GLU A 374 -25.13 -9.55 10.76
CA GLU A 374 -26.39 -8.98 11.26
C GLU A 374 -26.23 -8.55 12.72
N HIS A 375 -25.61 -9.39 13.56
CA HIS A 375 -25.33 -9.05 14.95
C HIS A 375 -24.35 -7.86 15.06
N PHE A 376 -23.26 -7.87 14.28
CA PHE A 376 -22.33 -6.74 14.21
C PHE A 376 -23.04 -5.45 13.82
N PHE A 377 -23.84 -5.50 12.75
CA PHE A 377 -24.50 -4.33 12.19
C PHE A 377 -25.50 -3.77 13.20
N ALA A 378 -26.32 -4.63 13.81
CA ALA A 378 -27.24 -4.25 14.88
C ALA A 378 -26.51 -3.66 16.11
N ASN A 379 -25.36 -4.20 16.51
CA ASN A 379 -24.59 -3.69 17.65
C ASN A 379 -24.07 -2.26 17.42
N ILE A 380 -23.59 -1.96 16.20
CA ILE A 380 -23.04 -0.65 15.85
C ILE A 380 -24.13 0.37 15.51
N VAL A 381 -25.11 -0.03 14.72
CA VAL A 381 -26.20 0.85 14.26
C VAL A 381 -27.21 1.08 15.38
N GLY A 382 -27.51 0.06 16.20
CA GLY A 382 -28.52 0.16 17.25
C GLY A 382 -29.91 0.40 16.66
N ASP A 383 -30.70 1.26 17.32
CA ASP A 383 -32.03 1.66 16.83
C ASP A 383 -31.90 2.68 15.68
N GLU A 384 -32.18 2.23 14.46
CA GLU A 384 -32.07 3.01 13.22
C GLU A 384 -32.82 4.36 13.29
N LYS A 385 -33.90 4.47 14.07
CA LYS A 385 -34.71 5.71 14.19
C LYS A 385 -33.95 6.88 14.81
N LYS A 386 -32.83 6.62 15.49
CA LYS A 386 -32.01 7.64 16.16
C LYS A 386 -30.82 8.12 15.33
N ILE A 387 -30.55 7.49 14.17
CA ILE A 387 -29.40 7.82 13.34
C ILE A 387 -29.81 8.87 12.29
N ARG A 388 -29.21 10.06 12.38
CA ARG A 388 -29.28 11.03 11.29
C ARG A 388 -28.23 10.69 10.25
N VAL A 389 -28.66 10.11 9.13
CA VAL A 389 -27.78 9.94 7.96
C VAL A 389 -27.73 11.28 7.25
N SER A 390 -26.60 11.98 7.32
CA SER A 390 -26.34 13.07 6.38
C SER A 390 -25.96 12.43 5.05
N VAL A 391 -26.96 12.19 4.20
CA VAL A 391 -26.72 11.82 2.81
C VAL A 391 -26.08 13.05 2.17
N TYR A 392 -24.77 13.02 1.94
CA TYR A 392 -24.17 13.94 0.98
C TYR A 392 -24.79 13.60 -0.38
N PRO A 393 -25.40 14.57 -1.08
CA PRO A 393 -25.91 14.30 -2.42
C PRO A 393 -24.75 13.81 -3.29
N PRO A 394 -25.00 12.87 -4.22
CA PRO A 394 -23.99 12.56 -5.23
C PRO A 394 -23.74 13.85 -6.01
N ASP A 395 -22.51 14.37 -5.93
CA ASP A 395 -22.08 15.46 -6.80
C ASP A 395 -22.27 15.03 -8.25
N HIS A 396 -22.92 15.91 -9.02
CA HIS A 396 -23.28 15.76 -10.43
C HIS A 396 -22.08 15.70 -11.37
#